data_AF-A0A356UA24-F1
#
_entry.id   AF-A0A356UA24-F1
#
_cell.length_a   1.000
_cell.length_b   1.000
_cell.length_c   1.000
_cell.angle_alpha   90.00
_cell.angle_beta   90.00
_cell.angle_gamma   90.00
#
_symmetry.space_group_name_H-M   'P 1'
#
loop_
_entity.id
_entity.type
_entity.pdbx_description
1 polymer ?
#
loop_
_entity_poly.entity_id
_entity_poly.type
_entity_poly.pdbx_seq_one_letter_code
_entity_poly.pdbx_strand_id
1 'polypeptide(L)'
;MKEVKDIDVKGLIEQNRLAELREIISDYPVADIADFILHIDKHDRVILFRLLPRKISSEVFICMESEDRNALLKDLTDEETGHLLTHLRPDDRTTLFEELPGRVTQKLLNLLSPEDLNKARFLLGYPEESIGRLMTPDYVAVRPQWTVSQCIDHIRNKGKDSETVSVIYVCNPDWTLLDALALQKFVLAEPHTTIEQLMDYSFVSLSAFDDREEAVRVMLKYDVWALPVLDSEGVLIGVVTFDDVMDVAEEEATEDFHKGAAVTPLKTSYSATSITALYSKRIGWLLGLVLINLISLEIMASFQEVLASTIALTFFIPMLIGSGGN
;
A
#
# COMPACT_ATOMS: atom_id res chain seq x y z
N MET A 1 11.08 -3.87 -27.68
CA MET A 1 10.49 -2.63 -27.14
C MET A 1 11.59 -1.59 -27.09
N LYS A 2 11.31 -0.32 -27.38
CA LYS A 2 12.25 0.75 -27.04
C LYS A 2 12.34 0.81 -25.52
N GLU A 3 13.53 0.93 -24.94
CA GLU A 3 13.67 1.12 -23.50
C GLU A 3 13.58 2.62 -23.20
N VAL A 4 12.90 2.99 -22.11
CA VAL A 4 12.79 4.40 -21.67
C VAL A 4 14.17 5.04 -21.50
N LYS A 5 15.19 4.23 -21.16
CA LYS A 5 16.58 4.63 -20.94
C LYS A 5 17.26 5.22 -22.19
N ASP A 6 16.73 5.00 -23.38
CA ASP A 6 17.30 5.52 -24.63
C ASP A 6 16.86 6.96 -24.96
N ILE A 7 15.99 7.57 -24.14
CA ILE A 7 15.52 8.94 -24.37
C ILE A 7 16.62 9.94 -23.97
N ASP A 8 17.06 10.76 -24.92
CA ASP A 8 17.94 11.90 -24.66
C ASP A 8 17.17 13.06 -24.01
N VAL A 9 16.77 12.86 -22.75
CA VAL A 9 16.01 13.84 -21.96
C VAL A 9 16.77 15.17 -21.90
N LYS A 10 18.07 15.10 -21.63
CA LYS A 10 18.92 16.28 -21.49
C LYS A 10 19.01 17.06 -22.79
N GLY A 11 19.27 16.40 -23.91
CA GLY A 11 19.31 17.05 -25.22
C GLY A 11 17.97 17.66 -25.62
N LEU A 12 16.84 17.00 -25.29
CA LEU A 12 15.50 17.54 -25.55
C LEU A 12 15.16 18.74 -24.65
N ILE A 13 15.57 18.73 -23.39
CA ILE A 13 15.41 19.87 -22.47
C ILE A 13 16.28 21.06 -22.92
N GLU A 14 17.56 20.83 -23.22
CA GLU A 14 18.49 21.88 -23.68
C GLU A 14 18.04 22.51 -25.02
N GLN A 15 17.44 21.71 -25.90
CA GLN A 15 16.87 22.20 -27.17
C GLN A 15 15.45 22.77 -27.03
N ASN A 16 14.91 22.87 -25.80
CA ASN A 16 13.55 23.34 -25.49
C ASN A 16 12.44 22.58 -26.24
N ARG A 17 12.65 21.29 -26.52
CA ARG A 17 11.68 20.41 -27.20
C ARG A 17 10.80 19.67 -26.19
N LEU A 18 10.21 20.43 -25.27
CA LEU A 18 9.46 19.88 -24.15
C LEU A 18 8.16 19.17 -24.57
N ALA A 19 7.53 19.62 -25.66
CA ALA A 19 6.34 18.99 -26.21
C ALA A 19 6.63 17.60 -26.78
N GLU A 20 7.74 17.47 -27.52
CA GLU A 20 8.22 16.19 -28.07
C GLU A 20 8.56 15.22 -26.93
N LEU A 21 9.28 15.71 -25.91
CA LEU A 21 9.61 14.92 -24.72
C LEU A 21 8.35 14.42 -23.98
N ARG A 22 7.34 15.28 -23.84
CA ARG A 22 6.06 14.91 -23.21
C ARG A 22 5.33 13.81 -23.98
N GLU A 23 5.24 13.93 -25.30
CA GLU A 23 4.58 12.91 -26.15
C GLU A 23 5.31 11.58 -26.06
N ILE A 24 6.64 11.59 -26.21
CA ILE A 24 7.45 10.38 -26.15
C ILE A 24 7.30 9.70 -24.79
N ILE A 25 7.41 10.44 -23.68
CA ILE A 25 7.40 9.82 -22.36
C ILE A 25 6.01 9.33 -21.96
N SER A 26 4.94 10.00 -22.41
CA SER A 26 3.57 9.60 -22.08
C SER A 26 3.15 8.28 -22.73
N ASP A 27 3.90 7.79 -23.73
CA ASP A 27 3.64 6.51 -24.39
C ASP A 27 4.24 5.30 -23.65
N TYR A 28 5.07 5.52 -22.62
CA TYR A 28 5.68 4.44 -21.84
C TYR A 28 4.85 4.04 -20.62
N PRO A 29 4.96 2.78 -20.16
CA PRO A 29 4.36 2.34 -18.91
C PRO A 29 4.82 3.16 -17.70
N VAL A 30 3.91 3.41 -16.77
CA VAL A 30 4.13 4.19 -15.55
C VAL A 30 5.34 3.67 -14.75
N ALA A 31 5.41 2.35 -14.54
CA ALA A 31 6.51 1.71 -13.80
C ALA A 31 7.88 2.01 -14.44
N ASP A 32 7.97 1.93 -15.78
CA ASP A 32 9.22 2.22 -16.49
C ASP A 32 9.61 3.71 -16.38
N ILE A 33 8.63 4.62 -16.34
CA ILE A 33 8.85 6.05 -16.13
C ILE A 33 9.35 6.32 -14.71
N ALA A 34 8.77 5.66 -13.70
CA ALA A 34 9.17 5.79 -12.30
C ALA A 34 10.64 5.38 -12.12
N ASP A 35 11.03 4.21 -12.64
CA ASP A 35 12.42 3.74 -12.64
C ASP A 35 13.36 4.71 -13.37
N PHE A 36 12.93 5.21 -14.52
CA PHE A 36 13.76 6.09 -15.34
C PHE A 36 14.02 7.46 -14.68
N ILE A 37 13.01 8.05 -14.05
CA ILE A 37 13.12 9.35 -13.35
C ILE A 37 14.24 9.37 -12.32
N LEU A 38 14.53 8.22 -11.69
CA LEU A 38 15.60 8.08 -10.69
C LEU A 38 17.00 8.19 -11.28
N HIS A 39 17.16 7.86 -12.57
CA HIS A 39 18.44 7.90 -13.28
C HIS A 39 18.77 9.28 -13.85
N ILE A 40 17.86 10.25 -13.72
CA ILE A 40 18.02 11.61 -14.24
C ILE A 40 18.56 12.52 -13.16
N ASP A 41 19.43 13.45 -13.58
CA ASP A 41 19.94 14.53 -12.74
C ASP A 41 18.80 15.34 -12.12
N LYS A 42 19.02 15.79 -10.87
CA LYS A 42 17.99 16.45 -10.04
C LYS A 42 17.21 17.55 -10.77
N HIS A 43 17.91 18.41 -11.51
CA HIS A 43 17.29 19.53 -12.23
C HIS A 43 16.32 19.04 -13.32
N ASP A 44 16.77 18.09 -14.14
CA ASP A 44 16.03 17.60 -15.30
C ASP A 44 14.88 16.67 -14.86
N ARG A 45 15.03 16.00 -13.72
CA ARG A 45 14.00 15.18 -13.08
C ARG A 45 12.73 15.97 -12.77
N VAL A 46 12.88 17.14 -12.15
CA VAL A 46 11.75 18.00 -11.79
C VAL A 46 11.06 18.53 -13.04
N ILE A 47 11.84 18.91 -14.07
CA ILE A 47 11.28 19.34 -15.36
C ILE A 47 10.49 18.20 -16.00
N LEU A 48 11.06 17.00 -16.06
CA LEU A 48 10.38 15.85 -16.63
C LEU A 48 9.08 15.52 -15.90
N PHE A 49 9.11 15.48 -14.57
CA PHE A 49 7.92 15.23 -13.75
C PHE A 49 6.82 16.26 -14.00
N ARG A 50 7.18 17.55 -14.17
CA ARG A 50 6.23 18.62 -14.52
C ARG A 50 5.61 18.47 -15.91
N LEU A 51 6.31 17.84 -16.85
CA LEU A 51 5.81 17.62 -18.20
C LEU A 51 4.79 16.49 -18.28
N LEU A 52 4.83 15.55 -17.32
CA LEU A 52 3.89 14.44 -17.27
C LEU A 52 2.44 14.96 -17.13
N PRO A 53 1.48 14.37 -17.86
CA PRO A 53 0.07 14.56 -17.57
C PRO A 53 -0.24 14.28 -16.10
N ARG A 54 -1.14 15.05 -15.47
CA ARG A 54 -1.41 14.97 -14.03
C ARG A 54 -1.72 13.55 -13.54
N LYS A 55 -2.56 12.82 -14.29
CA LYS A 55 -2.87 11.41 -14.00
C LYS A 55 -1.64 10.51 -14.08
N ILE A 56 -0.75 10.70 -15.06
CA ILE A 56 0.47 9.89 -15.15
C ILE A 56 1.43 10.25 -14.01
N SER A 57 1.57 11.55 -13.68
CA SER A 57 2.48 11.96 -12.60
C SER A 57 2.09 11.44 -11.22
N SER A 58 0.79 11.28 -10.93
CA SER A 58 0.33 10.70 -9.66
C SER A 58 0.64 9.22 -9.58
N GLU A 59 0.38 8.47 -10.65
CA GLU A 59 0.68 7.03 -10.74
C GLU A 59 2.19 6.78 -10.66
N VAL A 60 2.98 7.57 -11.40
CA VAL A 60 4.45 7.51 -11.36
C VAL A 60 4.96 7.80 -9.96
N PHE A 61 4.36 8.78 -9.27
CA PHE A 61 4.74 9.10 -7.90
C PHE A 61 4.48 7.95 -6.95
N ILE A 62 3.38 7.19 -7.10
CA ILE A 62 3.06 6.06 -6.23
C ILE A 62 4.00 4.87 -6.48
N CYS A 63 4.38 4.60 -7.73
CA CYS A 63 5.35 3.55 -8.04
C CYS A 63 6.79 3.85 -7.57
N MET A 64 7.07 5.05 -7.05
CA MET A 64 8.40 5.38 -6.53
C MET A 64 8.56 4.92 -5.09
N GLU A 65 9.76 4.44 -4.76
CA GLU A 65 10.18 4.16 -3.40
C GLU A 65 10.01 5.38 -2.46
N SER A 66 9.70 5.14 -1.18
CA SER A 66 9.42 6.19 -0.19
C SER A 66 10.50 7.27 -0.11
N GLU A 67 11.77 6.90 -0.26
CA GLU A 67 12.90 7.83 -0.23
C GLU A 67 12.91 8.79 -1.42
N ASP A 68 12.59 8.27 -2.60
CA ASP A 68 12.56 9.05 -3.84
C ASP A 68 11.33 9.94 -3.90
N ARG A 69 10.17 9.46 -3.41
CA ARG A 69 8.98 10.30 -3.19
C ARG A 69 9.31 11.49 -2.29
N ASN A 70 10.00 11.22 -1.18
CA ASN A 70 10.42 12.25 -0.23
C ASN A 70 11.43 13.24 -0.81
N ALA A 71 12.34 12.79 -1.66
CA ALA A 71 13.27 13.66 -2.37
C ALA A 71 12.52 14.57 -3.35
N LEU A 72 11.62 13.99 -4.15
CA LEU A 72 10.83 14.72 -5.13
C LEU A 72 9.92 15.77 -4.47
N LEU A 73 9.23 15.42 -3.38
CA LEU A 73 8.38 16.36 -2.62
C LEU A 73 9.14 17.59 -2.10
N LYS A 74 10.45 17.48 -1.84
CA LYS A 74 11.28 18.62 -1.41
C LYS A 74 11.62 19.57 -2.57
N ASP A 75 11.56 19.07 -3.79
CA ASP A 75 11.92 19.81 -5.00
C ASP A 75 10.70 20.43 -5.69
N LEU A 76 9.50 19.95 -5.37
CA LEU A 76 8.24 20.52 -5.81
C LEU A 76 7.86 21.75 -4.99
N THR A 77 7.20 22.69 -5.64
CA THR A 77 6.53 23.81 -4.97
C THR A 77 5.26 23.34 -4.25
N ASP A 78 4.75 24.17 -3.32
CA ASP A 78 3.51 23.86 -2.60
C ASP A 78 2.30 23.74 -3.54
N GLU A 79 2.24 24.56 -4.60
CA GLU A 79 1.19 24.48 -5.63
C GLU A 79 1.25 23.17 -6.41
N GLU A 80 2.44 22.75 -6.84
CA GLU A 80 2.65 21.50 -7.55
C GLU A 80 2.35 20.29 -6.67
N THR A 81 2.75 20.36 -5.40
CA THR A 81 2.47 19.34 -4.40
C THR A 81 0.96 19.24 -4.15
N GLY A 82 0.27 20.37 -4.01
CA GLY A 82 -1.19 20.38 -3.89
C GLY A 82 -1.87 19.71 -5.08
N HIS A 83 -1.44 20.05 -6.30
CA HIS A 83 -1.96 19.40 -7.51
C HIS A 83 -1.67 17.90 -7.55
N LEU A 84 -0.48 17.46 -7.15
CA LEU A 84 -0.14 16.04 -7.07
C LEU A 84 -1.08 15.33 -6.09
N LEU A 85 -1.20 15.85 -4.86
CA LEU A 85 -2.07 15.28 -3.82
C LEU A 85 -3.54 15.22 -4.26
N THR A 86 -4.05 16.19 -5.00
CA THR A 86 -5.44 16.14 -5.50
C THR A 86 -5.68 14.99 -6.47
N HIS A 87 -4.65 14.52 -7.19
CA HIS A 87 -4.79 13.44 -8.18
C HIS A 87 -4.39 12.06 -7.65
N LEU A 88 -3.86 11.99 -6.42
CA LEU A 88 -3.64 10.71 -5.73
C LEU A 88 -4.96 10.15 -5.23
N ARG A 89 -5.09 8.83 -5.25
CA ARG A 89 -6.25 8.14 -4.68
C ARG A 89 -6.28 8.35 -3.15
N PRO A 90 -7.46 8.32 -2.49
CA PRO A 90 -7.56 8.61 -1.06
C PRO A 90 -6.73 7.71 -0.13
N ASP A 91 -6.70 6.42 -0.43
CA ASP A 91 -5.85 5.39 0.18
C ASP A 91 -4.36 5.67 -0.04
N ASP A 92 -3.94 5.88 -1.29
CA ASP A 92 -2.55 6.24 -1.64
C ASP A 92 -2.03 7.46 -0.86
N ARG A 93 -2.88 8.50 -0.75
CA ARG A 93 -2.57 9.68 0.06
C ARG A 93 -2.42 9.34 1.52
N THR A 94 -3.27 8.47 2.02
CA THR A 94 -3.26 8.04 3.41
C THR A 94 -1.96 7.33 3.72
N THR A 95 -1.55 6.36 2.90
CA THR A 95 -0.25 5.67 2.98
C THR A 95 0.91 6.66 2.97
N LEU A 96 0.90 7.63 2.04
CA LEU A 96 1.93 8.69 1.99
C LEU A 96 2.02 9.49 3.31
N PHE A 97 0.89 9.79 3.94
CA PHE A 97 0.86 10.56 5.17
C PHE A 97 1.39 9.80 6.39
N GLU A 98 1.31 8.48 6.39
CA GLU A 98 1.80 7.61 7.45
C GLU A 98 3.33 7.44 7.44
N GLU A 99 3.92 7.44 6.25
CA GLU A 99 5.37 7.38 6.09
C GLU A 99 6.08 8.69 6.49
N LEU A 100 5.32 9.79 6.49
CA LEU A 100 5.87 11.12 6.68
C LEU A 100 5.91 11.55 8.16
N PRO A 101 6.95 12.29 8.58
CA PRO A 101 6.96 12.91 9.90
C PRO A 101 5.79 13.90 10.06
N GLY A 102 5.15 13.93 11.22
CA GLY A 102 3.91 14.70 11.43
C GLY A 102 3.96 16.20 11.07
N ARG A 103 5.13 16.85 11.10
CA ARG A 103 5.28 18.25 10.62
C ARG A 103 5.09 18.36 9.11
N VAL A 104 5.62 17.40 8.35
CA VAL A 104 5.48 17.34 6.89
C VAL A 104 4.04 16.97 6.55
N THR A 105 3.49 15.95 7.21
CA THR A 105 2.08 15.55 7.05
C THR A 105 1.13 16.72 7.28
N GLN A 106 1.30 17.49 8.37
CA GLN A 106 0.47 18.66 8.64
C GLN A 106 0.58 19.74 7.55
N LYS A 107 1.80 19.94 6.98
CA LYS A 107 2.00 20.86 5.86
C LYS A 107 1.21 20.40 4.64
N LEU A 108 1.29 19.12 4.29
CA LEU A 108 0.61 18.54 3.13
C LEU A 108 -0.91 18.54 3.28
N LEU A 109 -1.43 18.22 4.47
CA LEU A 109 -2.87 18.29 4.76
C LEU A 109 -3.45 19.69 4.54
N ASN A 110 -2.67 20.74 4.78
CA ASN A 110 -3.11 22.13 4.54
C ASN A 110 -3.18 22.51 3.05
N LEU A 111 -2.64 21.68 2.15
CA LEU A 111 -2.70 21.88 0.70
C LEU A 111 -3.93 21.21 0.07
N LEU A 112 -4.62 20.33 0.80
CA LEU A 112 -5.78 19.61 0.32
C LEU A 112 -7.03 20.50 0.22
N SER A 113 -7.91 20.14 -0.71
CA SER A 113 -9.27 20.70 -0.75
C SER A 113 -10.04 20.31 0.52
N PRO A 114 -11.10 21.05 0.91
CA PRO A 114 -11.91 20.67 2.07
C PRO A 114 -12.52 19.26 1.96
N GLU A 115 -12.84 18.81 0.76
CA GLU A 115 -13.38 17.47 0.50
C GLU A 115 -12.30 16.40 0.71
N ASP A 116 -11.14 16.58 0.08
CA ASP A 116 -10.00 15.67 0.22
C ASP A 116 -9.50 15.60 1.67
N LEU A 117 -9.46 16.73 2.36
CA LEU A 117 -9.06 16.79 3.76
C LEU A 117 -10.02 16.01 4.67
N ASN A 118 -11.32 16.03 4.36
CA ASN A 118 -12.30 15.23 5.10
C ASN A 118 -12.10 13.73 4.83
N LYS A 119 -11.87 13.32 3.58
CA LYS A 119 -11.55 11.92 3.24
C LYS A 119 -10.27 11.46 3.95
N ALA A 120 -9.20 12.26 3.87
CA ALA A 120 -7.93 11.95 4.54
C ALA A 120 -8.10 11.82 6.06
N ARG A 121 -8.84 12.73 6.71
CA ARG A 121 -9.11 12.64 8.16
C ARG A 121 -9.97 11.44 8.53
N PHE A 122 -10.94 11.09 7.69
CA PHE A 122 -11.77 9.92 7.88
C PHE A 122 -10.90 8.65 7.85
N LEU A 123 -10.08 8.49 6.81
CA LEU A 123 -9.17 7.36 6.69
C LEU A 123 -8.12 7.34 7.80
N LEU A 124 -7.45 8.47 8.09
CA LEU A 124 -6.48 8.64 9.20
C LEU A 124 -7.10 8.48 10.62
N GLY A 125 -8.44 8.41 10.73
CA GLY A 125 -9.14 8.19 11.98
C GLY A 125 -9.15 6.73 12.47
N TYR A 126 -8.96 5.78 11.57
CA TYR A 126 -8.88 4.34 11.88
C TYR A 126 -7.54 3.95 12.57
N PRO A 127 -7.38 2.73 13.09
CA PRO A 127 -6.05 2.22 13.49
C PRO A 127 -5.08 2.10 12.30
N GLU A 128 -3.77 2.27 12.52
CA GLU A 128 -2.70 2.23 11.48
C GLU A 128 -2.74 0.94 10.66
N GLU A 129 -2.75 -0.22 11.31
CA GLU A 129 -2.74 -1.54 10.65
C GLU A 129 -4.14 -2.09 10.31
N SER A 130 -5.16 -1.23 10.21
CA SER A 130 -6.54 -1.66 9.97
C SER A 130 -6.98 -1.52 8.52
N ILE A 131 -7.97 -2.32 8.13
CA ILE A 131 -8.61 -2.22 6.82
C ILE A 131 -9.21 -0.83 6.56
N GLY A 132 -9.73 -0.17 7.59
CA GLY A 132 -10.26 1.20 7.47
C GLY A 132 -9.20 2.24 7.11
N ARG A 133 -7.92 1.94 7.37
CA ARG A 133 -6.79 2.76 6.91
C ARG A 133 -6.40 2.45 5.46
N LEU A 134 -6.48 1.18 5.07
CA LEU A 134 -6.15 0.68 3.74
C LEU A 134 -7.23 1.01 2.68
N MET A 135 -8.49 1.11 3.09
CA MET A 135 -9.61 1.26 2.15
C MET A 135 -9.64 2.62 1.45
N THR A 136 -10.27 2.64 0.29
CA THR A 136 -10.68 3.86 -0.39
C THR A 136 -12.21 4.05 -0.38
N PRO A 137 -12.71 5.27 -0.10
CA PRO A 137 -14.13 5.58 -0.15
C PRO A 137 -14.65 5.77 -1.59
N ASP A 138 -13.78 5.73 -2.59
CA ASP A 138 -14.12 6.03 -3.98
C ASP A 138 -14.62 4.76 -4.70
N TYR A 139 -15.85 4.36 -4.43
CA TYR A 139 -16.50 3.18 -5.03
C TYR A 139 -17.81 3.52 -5.75
N VAL A 140 -18.30 2.60 -6.59
CA VAL A 140 -19.60 2.75 -7.26
C VAL A 140 -20.66 1.88 -6.58
N ALA A 141 -21.70 2.53 -6.07
CA ALA A 141 -22.87 1.87 -5.49
C ALA A 141 -24.16 2.21 -6.25
N VAL A 142 -25.07 1.23 -6.37
CA VAL A 142 -26.37 1.36 -7.03
C VAL A 142 -27.51 0.92 -6.12
N ARG A 143 -28.75 1.19 -6.55
CA ARG A 143 -29.96 0.84 -5.80
C ARG A 143 -30.64 -0.40 -6.39
N PRO A 144 -31.22 -1.29 -5.56
CA PRO A 144 -31.83 -2.54 -6.02
C PRO A 144 -33.00 -2.31 -7.00
N GLN A 145 -33.76 -1.23 -6.81
CA GLN A 145 -34.91 -0.88 -7.64
C GLN A 145 -34.54 -0.25 -9.01
N TRP A 146 -33.26 0.04 -9.26
CA TRP A 146 -32.83 0.60 -10.55
C TRP A 146 -32.83 -0.48 -11.64
N THR A 147 -33.06 -0.05 -12.87
CA THR A 147 -32.87 -0.90 -14.05
C THR A 147 -31.40 -0.96 -14.44
N VAL A 148 -31.01 -2.03 -15.14
CA VAL A 148 -29.65 -2.18 -15.69
C VAL A 148 -29.22 -0.96 -16.51
N SER A 149 -30.12 -0.42 -17.35
CA SER A 149 -29.82 0.79 -18.14
C SER A 149 -29.46 1.98 -17.25
N GLN A 150 -30.23 2.22 -16.19
CA GLN A 150 -29.96 3.32 -15.25
C GLN A 150 -28.63 3.12 -14.53
N CYS A 151 -28.33 1.87 -14.13
CA CYS A 151 -27.06 1.54 -13.48
C CYS A 151 -25.87 1.75 -14.41
N ILE A 152 -25.94 1.31 -15.66
CA ILE A 152 -24.86 1.51 -16.63
C ILE A 152 -24.62 3.00 -16.89
N ASP A 153 -25.68 3.81 -16.99
CA ASP A 153 -25.53 5.26 -17.14
C ASP A 153 -24.94 5.92 -15.89
N HIS A 154 -25.30 5.43 -14.70
CA HIS A 154 -24.68 5.87 -13.45
C HIS A 154 -23.18 5.50 -13.40
N ILE A 155 -22.83 4.26 -13.74
CA ILE A 155 -21.45 3.77 -13.80
C ILE A 155 -20.63 4.58 -14.80
N ARG A 156 -21.17 4.93 -15.98
CA ARG A 156 -20.47 5.79 -16.94
C ARG A 156 -20.16 7.19 -16.40
N ASN A 157 -21.05 7.72 -15.56
CA ASN A 157 -20.92 9.06 -14.99
C ASN A 157 -19.99 9.09 -13.77
N LYS A 158 -20.00 8.05 -12.94
CA LYS A 158 -19.27 7.99 -11.66
C LYS A 158 -18.02 7.12 -11.68
N GLY A 159 -17.94 6.15 -12.58
CA GLY A 159 -16.86 5.17 -12.63
C GLY A 159 -15.49 5.73 -13.05
N LYS A 160 -15.41 6.99 -13.47
CA LYS A 160 -14.12 7.66 -13.74
C LYS A 160 -13.41 8.11 -12.47
N ASP A 161 -14.19 8.36 -11.42
CA ASP A 161 -13.72 8.86 -10.13
C ASP A 161 -13.74 7.76 -9.06
N SER A 162 -13.94 6.50 -9.46
CA SER A 162 -13.93 5.33 -8.57
C SER A 162 -12.66 4.53 -8.74
N GLU A 163 -12.22 3.91 -7.65
CA GLU A 163 -11.10 2.98 -7.60
C GLU A 163 -11.21 1.88 -8.65
N THR A 164 -12.37 1.24 -8.66
CA THR A 164 -12.66 0.17 -9.57
C THR A 164 -14.12 0.18 -9.97
N VAL A 165 -14.35 -0.15 -11.24
CA VAL A 165 -15.69 -0.41 -11.79
C VAL A 165 -15.94 -1.89 -11.99
N SER A 166 -14.97 -2.76 -11.69
CA SER A 166 -15.07 -4.21 -11.92
C SER A 166 -16.14 -4.86 -11.05
N VAL A 167 -16.37 -4.30 -9.85
CA VAL A 167 -17.39 -4.73 -8.90
C VAL A 167 -18.27 -3.53 -8.58
N ILE A 168 -19.58 -3.72 -8.63
CA ILE A 168 -20.60 -2.72 -8.34
C ILE A 168 -21.36 -3.17 -7.10
N TYR A 169 -21.42 -2.29 -6.11
CA TYR A 169 -22.06 -2.58 -4.83
C TYR A 169 -23.53 -2.18 -4.88
N VAL A 170 -24.40 -2.97 -4.25
CA VAL A 170 -25.83 -2.69 -4.18
C VAL A 170 -26.18 -2.36 -2.74
N CYS A 171 -26.68 -1.13 -2.50
CA CYS A 171 -26.98 -0.66 -1.13
C CYS A 171 -28.43 -0.18 -0.99
N ASN A 172 -29.00 -0.40 0.19
CA ASN A 172 -30.31 0.17 0.58
C ASN A 172 -30.21 1.70 0.83
N PRO A 173 -31.33 2.44 0.99
CA PRO A 173 -31.29 3.88 1.25
C PRO A 173 -30.43 4.33 2.45
N ASP A 174 -30.24 3.45 3.44
CA ASP A 174 -29.43 3.67 4.64
C ASP A 174 -27.94 3.30 4.44
N TRP A 175 -27.52 3.01 3.20
CA TRP A 175 -26.17 2.61 2.80
C TRP A 175 -25.67 1.25 3.31
N THR A 176 -26.56 0.44 3.90
CA THR A 176 -26.27 -0.96 4.20
C THR A 176 -26.03 -1.74 2.91
N LEU A 177 -24.93 -2.50 2.87
CA LEU A 177 -24.60 -3.36 1.74
C LEU A 177 -25.59 -4.53 1.65
N LEU A 178 -26.16 -4.73 0.46
CA LEU A 178 -27.06 -5.83 0.14
C LEU A 178 -26.42 -6.89 -0.74
N ASP A 179 -25.55 -6.47 -1.68
CA ASP A 179 -24.87 -7.37 -2.61
C ASP A 179 -23.66 -6.72 -3.29
N ALA A 180 -22.77 -7.52 -3.89
CA ALA A 180 -21.61 -7.10 -4.66
C ALA A 180 -21.57 -7.85 -6.00
N LEU A 181 -21.79 -7.13 -7.11
CA LEU A 181 -22.00 -7.73 -8.42
C LEU A 181 -20.91 -7.31 -9.41
N ALA A 182 -20.33 -8.27 -10.13
CA ALA A 182 -19.37 -7.98 -11.18
C ALA A 182 -20.01 -7.16 -12.33
N LEU A 183 -19.28 -6.18 -12.88
CA LEU A 183 -19.76 -5.35 -14.00
C LEU A 183 -20.24 -6.18 -15.19
N GLN A 184 -19.62 -7.34 -15.43
CA GLN A 184 -20.02 -8.28 -16.46
C GLN A 184 -21.49 -8.70 -16.37
N LYS A 185 -22.04 -8.88 -15.15
CA LYS A 185 -23.47 -9.20 -14.96
C LYS A 185 -24.37 -8.09 -15.53
N PHE A 186 -24.00 -6.82 -15.35
CA PHE A 186 -24.77 -5.68 -15.87
C PHE A 186 -24.66 -5.55 -17.39
N VAL A 187 -23.48 -5.84 -17.96
CA VAL A 187 -23.25 -5.75 -19.41
C VAL A 187 -24.03 -6.83 -20.17
N LEU A 188 -24.20 -8.01 -19.59
CA LEU A 188 -24.89 -9.15 -20.20
C LEU A 188 -26.41 -9.17 -19.95
N ALA A 189 -26.89 -8.40 -18.97
CA ALA A 189 -28.30 -8.37 -18.60
C ALA A 189 -29.14 -7.50 -19.55
N GLU A 190 -30.44 -7.80 -19.62
CA GLU A 190 -31.40 -6.99 -20.38
C GLU A 190 -31.54 -5.59 -19.76
N PRO A 191 -31.57 -4.50 -20.55
CA PRO A 191 -31.56 -3.13 -20.03
C PRO A 191 -32.71 -2.77 -19.07
N HIS A 192 -33.84 -3.48 -19.17
CA HIS A 192 -35.05 -3.24 -18.38
C HIS A 192 -35.14 -4.10 -17.12
N THR A 193 -34.27 -5.10 -16.95
CA THR A 193 -34.18 -5.91 -15.72
C THR A 193 -33.77 -5.03 -14.55
N THR A 194 -34.36 -5.27 -13.37
CA THR A 194 -33.99 -4.54 -12.15
C THR A 194 -32.76 -5.18 -11.50
N ILE A 195 -31.99 -4.40 -10.74
CA ILE A 195 -30.80 -4.94 -10.05
C ILE A 195 -31.20 -5.99 -9.01
N GLU A 196 -32.32 -5.82 -8.33
CA GLU A 196 -32.88 -6.82 -7.42
C GLU A 196 -33.08 -8.19 -8.07
N GLN A 197 -33.37 -8.25 -9.38
CA GLN A 197 -33.50 -9.52 -10.12
C GLN A 197 -32.15 -10.15 -10.47
N LEU A 198 -31.06 -9.37 -10.44
CA LEU A 198 -29.69 -9.84 -10.69
C LEU A 198 -28.93 -10.21 -9.41
N MET A 199 -29.43 -9.77 -8.25
CA MET A 199 -28.84 -10.05 -6.95
C MET A 199 -28.99 -11.53 -6.57
N ASP A 200 -27.98 -12.04 -5.89
CA ASP A 200 -28.00 -13.36 -5.23
C ASP A 200 -27.76 -13.26 -3.72
N TYR A 201 -27.62 -12.03 -3.19
CA TYR A 201 -27.42 -11.73 -1.77
C TYR A 201 -26.21 -12.47 -1.16
N SER A 202 -25.22 -12.78 -2.00
CA SER A 202 -24.04 -13.54 -1.62
C SER A 202 -22.80 -12.70 -1.86
N PHE A 203 -22.37 -12.01 -0.82
CA PHE A 203 -21.14 -11.22 -0.82
C PHE A 203 -20.25 -11.61 0.36
N VAL A 204 -18.96 -11.32 0.20
CA VAL A 204 -17.96 -11.37 1.28
C VAL A 204 -17.54 -9.93 1.55
N SER A 205 -17.34 -9.60 2.82
CA SER A 205 -16.98 -8.25 3.25
C SER A 205 -15.95 -8.29 4.36
N LEU A 206 -15.33 -7.14 4.60
CA LEU A 206 -14.37 -6.90 5.68
C LEU A 206 -14.94 -5.89 6.66
N SER A 207 -14.54 -5.94 7.94
CA SER A 207 -14.79 -4.86 8.88
C SER A 207 -13.67 -3.83 8.78
N ALA A 208 -14.02 -2.55 8.89
CA ALA A 208 -13.05 -1.45 8.91
C ALA A 208 -12.04 -1.53 10.07
N PHE A 209 -12.34 -2.31 11.11
CA PHE A 209 -11.49 -2.51 12.27
C PHE A 209 -10.72 -3.83 12.26
N ASP A 210 -10.91 -4.67 11.24
CA ASP A 210 -10.09 -5.86 11.08
C ASP A 210 -8.65 -5.46 10.74
N ASP A 211 -7.72 -6.34 11.08
CA ASP A 211 -6.32 -6.22 10.70
C ASP A 211 -6.17 -6.32 9.17
N ARG A 212 -5.24 -5.56 8.59
CA ARG A 212 -4.99 -5.55 7.14
C ARG A 212 -4.61 -6.93 6.58
N GLU A 213 -4.00 -7.82 7.37
CA GLU A 213 -3.73 -9.22 6.99
C GLU A 213 -5.02 -9.99 6.63
N GLU A 214 -6.16 -9.60 7.22
CA GLU A 214 -7.44 -10.23 6.92
C GLU A 214 -7.83 -10.05 5.45
N ALA A 215 -7.53 -8.88 4.88
CA ALA A 215 -7.81 -8.59 3.48
C ALA A 215 -7.07 -9.59 2.58
N VAL A 216 -5.78 -9.86 2.87
CA VAL A 216 -4.96 -10.86 2.16
C VAL A 216 -5.62 -12.23 2.25
N ARG A 217 -5.98 -12.67 3.45
CA ARG A 217 -6.56 -13.98 3.69
C ARG A 217 -7.89 -14.17 2.97
N VAL A 218 -8.77 -13.17 3.04
CA VAL A 218 -10.10 -13.22 2.45
C VAL A 218 -10.02 -13.15 0.93
N MET A 219 -9.21 -12.24 0.36
CA MET A 219 -9.04 -12.13 -1.09
C MET A 219 -8.49 -13.42 -1.69
N LEU A 220 -7.44 -14.00 -1.11
CA LEU A 220 -6.85 -15.25 -1.60
C LEU A 220 -7.82 -16.43 -1.48
N LYS A 221 -8.64 -16.48 -0.43
CA LYS A 221 -9.61 -17.57 -0.23
C LYS A 221 -10.75 -17.54 -1.25
N TYR A 222 -11.23 -16.36 -1.61
CA TYR A 222 -12.41 -16.20 -2.47
C TYR A 222 -12.09 -15.80 -3.91
N ASP A 223 -10.82 -15.54 -4.24
CA ASP A 223 -10.34 -15.19 -5.59
C ASP A 223 -11.08 -13.96 -6.17
N VAL A 224 -11.13 -12.89 -5.38
CA VAL A 224 -11.83 -11.64 -5.71
C VAL A 224 -10.88 -10.47 -5.86
N TRP A 225 -11.18 -9.58 -6.81
CA TRP A 225 -10.34 -8.41 -7.16
C TRP A 225 -10.55 -7.20 -6.26
N ALA A 226 -11.68 -7.15 -5.54
CA ALA A 226 -12.02 -6.08 -4.61
C ALA A 226 -12.96 -6.60 -3.52
N LEU A 227 -12.82 -6.07 -2.32
CA LEU A 227 -13.67 -6.40 -1.17
C LEU A 227 -14.33 -5.13 -0.62
N PRO A 228 -15.64 -5.18 -0.30
CA PRO A 228 -16.32 -4.11 0.40
C PRO A 228 -15.89 -4.08 1.88
N VAL A 229 -15.74 -2.86 2.39
CA VAL A 229 -15.44 -2.59 3.80
C VAL A 229 -16.66 -1.98 4.47
N LEU A 230 -17.08 -2.62 5.55
CA LEU A 230 -18.27 -2.26 6.31
C LEU A 230 -17.92 -1.70 7.69
N ASP A 231 -18.79 -0.84 8.20
CA ASP A 231 -18.79 -0.48 9.61
C ASP A 231 -19.56 -1.49 10.48
N SER A 232 -19.68 -1.21 11.79
CA SER A 232 -20.40 -2.06 12.74
C SER A 232 -21.90 -2.18 12.49
N GLU A 233 -22.50 -1.27 11.70
CA GLU A 233 -23.92 -1.27 11.34
C GLU A 233 -24.16 -1.91 9.97
N GLY A 234 -23.11 -2.38 9.29
CA GLY A 234 -23.17 -2.97 7.96
C GLY A 234 -23.25 -1.94 6.83
N VAL A 235 -22.96 -0.67 7.12
CA VAL A 235 -22.89 0.40 6.13
C VAL A 235 -21.60 0.25 5.31
N LEU A 236 -21.73 0.35 3.99
CA LEU A 236 -20.58 0.35 3.08
C LEU A 236 -19.84 1.69 3.20
N ILE A 237 -18.60 1.65 3.68
CA ILE A 237 -17.80 2.86 3.91
C ILE A 237 -16.57 2.96 3.01
N GLY A 238 -16.18 1.86 2.37
CA GLY A 238 -15.05 1.83 1.45
C GLY A 238 -14.89 0.49 0.77
N VAL A 239 -13.84 0.38 -0.02
CA VAL A 239 -13.43 -0.84 -0.71
C VAL A 239 -11.92 -0.99 -0.61
N VAL A 240 -11.44 -2.22 -0.73
CA VAL A 240 -10.02 -2.55 -0.85
C VAL A 240 -9.83 -3.33 -2.13
N THR A 241 -8.80 -3.02 -2.92
CA THR A 241 -8.48 -3.71 -4.17
C THR A 241 -7.28 -4.64 -4.03
N PHE A 242 -7.17 -5.56 -4.97
CA PHE A 242 -6.15 -6.61 -4.94
C PHE A 242 -4.71 -6.07 -5.02
N ASP A 243 -4.49 -4.97 -5.75
CA ASP A 243 -3.19 -4.30 -5.84
C ASP A 243 -2.71 -3.84 -4.47
N ASP A 244 -3.51 -3.08 -3.72
CA ASP A 244 -3.11 -2.61 -2.38
C ASP A 244 -2.93 -3.76 -1.38
N VAL A 245 -3.74 -4.83 -1.52
CA VAL A 245 -3.60 -6.03 -0.68
C VAL A 245 -2.34 -6.83 -1.01
N MET A 246 -1.87 -6.77 -2.26
CA MET A 246 -0.63 -7.41 -2.64
C MET A 246 0.57 -6.70 -2.00
N ASP A 247 0.55 -5.37 -1.93
CA ASP A 247 1.57 -4.59 -1.22
C ASP A 247 1.58 -4.94 0.27
N VAL A 248 0.41 -5.02 0.91
CA VAL A 248 0.28 -5.49 2.30
C VAL A 248 0.85 -6.89 2.48
N ALA A 249 0.58 -7.82 1.56
CA ALA A 249 1.10 -9.19 1.64
C ALA A 249 2.64 -9.23 1.58
N GLU A 250 3.27 -8.37 0.77
CA GLU A 250 4.72 -8.24 0.70
C GLU A 250 5.31 -7.62 1.99
N GLU A 251 4.67 -6.58 2.51
CA GLU A 251 5.06 -5.92 3.75
C GLU A 251 5.00 -6.88 4.94
N GLU A 252 3.90 -7.62 5.09
CA GLU A 252 3.71 -8.58 6.19
C GLU A 252 4.68 -9.75 6.09
N ALA A 253 4.93 -10.27 4.88
CA ALA A 253 5.95 -11.29 4.69
C ALA A 253 7.34 -10.77 5.10
N THR A 254 7.68 -9.54 4.74
CA THR A 254 8.95 -8.89 5.09
C THR A 254 9.06 -8.65 6.60
N GLU A 255 7.98 -8.21 7.25
CA GLU A 255 7.87 -8.06 8.68
C GLU A 255 8.09 -9.39 9.42
N ASP A 256 7.45 -10.47 8.96
CA ASP A 256 7.61 -11.81 9.51
C ASP A 256 9.05 -12.33 9.37
N PHE A 257 9.70 -12.09 8.23
CA PHE A 257 11.12 -12.40 8.06
C PHE A 257 12.00 -11.61 9.04
N HIS A 258 11.73 -10.32 9.25
CA HIS A 258 12.46 -9.51 10.22
C HIS A 258 12.26 -10.01 11.66
N LYS A 259 11.01 -10.27 12.07
CA LYS A 259 10.68 -10.82 13.38
C LYS A 259 11.35 -12.17 13.60
N GLY A 260 11.30 -13.06 12.61
CA GLY A 260 11.97 -14.37 12.65
C GLY A 260 13.49 -14.28 12.81
N ALA A 261 14.11 -13.23 12.26
CA ALA A 261 15.53 -12.93 12.42
C ALA A 261 15.88 -12.14 13.70
N ALA A 262 14.92 -11.99 14.63
CA ALA A 262 15.04 -11.17 15.84
C ALA A 262 15.41 -9.71 15.56
N VAL A 263 14.82 -9.16 14.50
CA VAL A 263 14.91 -7.75 14.11
C VAL A 263 13.53 -7.12 14.27
N THR A 264 13.43 -6.02 15.03
CA THR A 264 12.19 -5.25 15.03
C THR A 264 11.92 -4.68 13.63
N PRO A 265 10.67 -4.75 13.11
CA PRO A 265 10.35 -4.30 11.74
C PRO A 265 10.90 -2.91 11.42
N LEU A 266 11.44 -2.80 10.20
CA LEU A 266 11.96 -1.58 9.61
C LEU A 266 10.87 -0.96 8.75
N LYS A 267 10.62 0.36 8.92
CA LYS A 267 9.68 1.12 8.08
C LYS A 267 10.32 1.66 6.79
N THR A 268 11.59 1.33 6.56
CA THR A 268 12.41 1.86 5.45
C THR A 268 13.33 0.74 4.95
N SER A 269 13.77 0.86 3.70
CA SER A 269 14.71 -0.10 3.12
C SER A 269 15.98 -0.27 3.97
N TYR A 270 16.48 -1.51 4.02
CA TYR A 270 17.66 -1.86 4.81
C TYR A 270 18.90 -1.05 4.41
N SER A 271 19.08 -0.79 3.11
CA SER A 271 20.25 -0.07 2.57
C SER A 271 20.32 1.39 2.97
N ALA A 272 19.18 2.02 3.23
CA ALA A 272 19.10 3.43 3.59
C ALA A 272 18.99 3.66 5.11
N THR A 273 18.70 2.62 5.87
CA THR A 273 18.57 2.71 7.31
C THR A 273 19.95 2.94 7.94
N SER A 274 20.07 4.00 8.75
CA SER A 274 21.33 4.32 9.43
C SER A 274 21.78 3.20 10.39
N ILE A 275 23.10 3.02 10.53
CA ILE A 275 23.71 1.98 11.40
C ILE A 275 23.19 2.08 12.85
N THR A 276 22.99 3.30 13.36
CA THR A 276 22.48 3.54 14.71
C THR A 276 21.03 3.10 14.87
N ALA A 277 20.20 3.28 13.85
CA ALA A 277 18.82 2.78 13.84
C ALA A 277 18.78 1.25 13.75
N LEU A 278 19.63 0.63 12.92
CA LEU A 278 19.73 -0.83 12.86
C LEU A 278 20.17 -1.43 14.21
N TYR A 279 21.13 -0.79 14.88
CA TYR A 279 21.57 -1.21 16.21
C TYR A 279 20.44 -1.18 17.23
N SER A 280 19.65 -0.09 17.29
CA SER A 280 18.56 0.03 18.26
C SER A 280 17.44 -0.98 18.03
N LYS A 281 17.19 -1.36 16.76
CA LYS A 281 16.19 -2.37 16.35
C LYS A 281 16.58 -3.81 16.70
N ARG A 282 17.84 -4.07 17.05
CA ARG A 282 18.35 -5.42 17.38
C ARG A 282 18.82 -5.56 18.82
N ILE A 283 19.37 -4.48 19.42
CA ILE A 283 20.00 -4.56 20.74
C ILE A 283 19.06 -5.05 21.84
N GLY A 284 17.77 -4.69 21.79
CA GLY A 284 16.77 -5.15 22.75
C GLY A 284 16.62 -6.68 22.74
N TRP A 285 16.41 -7.26 21.55
CA TRP A 285 16.35 -8.71 21.36
C TRP A 285 17.66 -9.40 21.71
N LEU A 286 18.80 -8.85 21.28
CA LEU A 286 20.12 -9.41 21.59
C LEU A 286 20.41 -9.45 23.09
N LEU A 287 20.05 -8.39 23.83
CA LEU A 287 20.19 -8.38 25.28
C LEU A 287 19.29 -9.42 25.94
N GLY A 288 18.04 -9.56 25.48
CA GLY A 288 17.14 -10.62 25.95
C GLY A 288 17.73 -12.02 25.75
N LEU A 289 18.27 -12.30 24.56
CA LEU A 289 18.94 -13.56 24.24
C LEU A 289 20.21 -13.77 25.08
N VAL A 290 20.99 -12.72 25.34
CA VAL A 290 22.16 -12.79 26.23
C VAL A 290 21.74 -13.16 27.64
N LEU A 291 20.65 -12.59 28.18
CA LEU A 291 20.14 -12.94 29.51
C LEU A 291 19.72 -14.41 29.60
N ILE A 292 19.06 -14.93 28.57
CA ILE A 292 18.70 -16.36 28.50
C ILE A 292 19.97 -17.22 28.41
N ASN A 293 20.99 -16.79 27.66
CA ASN A 293 22.27 -17.48 27.59
C ASN A 293 23.03 -17.49 28.93
N LEU A 294 22.90 -16.45 29.76
CA LEU A 294 23.49 -16.45 31.11
C LEU A 294 22.89 -17.54 32.01
N ILE A 295 21.59 -17.82 31.88
CA ILE A 295 20.94 -18.94 32.59
C ILE A 295 21.57 -20.27 32.14
N SER A 296 21.80 -20.44 30.84
CA SER A 296 22.45 -21.64 30.31
C SER A 296 23.89 -21.80 30.83
N LEU A 297 24.61 -20.69 30.99
CA LEU A 297 25.95 -20.68 31.58
C LEU A 297 25.93 -21.13 33.05
N GLU A 298 24.96 -20.66 33.83
CA GLU A 298 24.78 -21.06 35.22
C GLU A 298 24.45 -22.56 35.34
N ILE A 299 23.57 -23.08 34.48
CA ILE A 299 23.27 -24.52 34.42
C ILE A 299 24.56 -25.29 34.14
N MET A 300 25.36 -24.87 33.17
CA MET A 300 26.62 -25.53 32.84
C MET A 300 27.63 -25.48 34.01
N ALA A 301 27.68 -24.37 34.74
CA ALA A 301 28.52 -24.22 35.94
C ALA A 301 28.12 -25.21 37.05
N SER A 302 26.82 -25.50 37.21
CA SER A 302 26.35 -26.50 38.17
C SER A 302 26.86 -27.94 37.88
N PHE A 303 27.25 -28.23 36.63
CA PHE A 303 27.81 -29.51 36.20
C PHE A 303 29.35 -29.52 36.10
N GLN A 304 30.03 -28.54 36.70
CA GLN A 304 31.48 -28.38 36.59
C GLN A 304 32.26 -29.62 37.07
N GLU A 305 31.82 -30.30 38.13
CA GLU A 305 32.49 -31.52 38.63
C GLU A 305 32.43 -32.67 37.61
N VAL A 306 31.30 -32.83 36.90
CA VAL A 306 31.13 -33.85 35.86
C VAL A 306 32.01 -33.53 34.65
N LEU A 307 32.04 -32.26 34.23
CA LEU A 307 32.91 -31.80 33.14
C LEU A 307 34.40 -31.97 33.48
N ALA A 308 34.80 -31.74 34.73
CA ALA A 308 36.17 -31.97 35.19
C ALA A 308 36.53 -33.47 35.18
N SER A 309 35.57 -34.36 35.48
CA SER A 309 35.76 -35.81 35.43
C SER A 309 35.94 -36.34 34.01
N THR A 310 35.26 -35.74 33.03
CA THR A 310 35.25 -36.19 31.63
C THR A 310 35.31 -34.99 30.68
N ILE A 311 36.53 -34.48 30.47
CA ILE A 311 36.79 -33.32 29.60
C ILE A 311 36.25 -33.53 28.17
N ALA A 312 36.18 -34.79 27.72
CA ALA A 312 35.67 -35.14 26.39
C ALA A 312 34.23 -34.66 26.14
N LEU A 313 33.40 -34.53 27.19
CA LEU A 313 32.01 -34.06 27.07
C LEU A 313 31.94 -32.63 26.51
N THR A 314 32.91 -31.77 26.83
CA THR A 314 32.94 -30.37 26.38
C THR A 314 33.03 -30.26 24.86
N PHE A 315 33.65 -31.23 24.17
CA PHE A 315 33.73 -31.23 22.70
C PHE A 315 32.37 -31.48 22.04
N PHE A 316 31.45 -32.15 22.72
CA PHE A 316 30.10 -32.43 22.20
C PHE A 316 29.12 -31.29 22.47
N ILE A 317 29.41 -30.37 23.40
CA ILE A 317 28.51 -29.28 23.78
C ILE A 317 28.18 -28.38 22.57
N PRO A 318 29.14 -27.82 21.81
CA PRO A 318 28.81 -26.97 20.66
C PRO A 318 28.04 -27.73 19.57
N MET A 319 28.37 -29.01 19.37
CA MET A 319 27.73 -29.86 18.35
C MET A 319 26.27 -30.17 18.70
N LEU A 320 25.99 -30.53 19.96
CA LEU A 320 24.65 -30.86 20.42
C LEU A 320 23.75 -29.61 20.49
N ILE A 321 24.28 -28.49 21.00
CA ILE A 321 23.54 -27.22 21.04
C ILE A 321 23.24 -26.73 19.62
N GLY A 322 24.24 -26.73 18.73
CA GLY A 322 24.08 -26.26 17.36
C GLY A 322 23.14 -27.14 16.53
N SER A 323 23.16 -28.46 16.73
CA SER A 323 22.25 -29.37 16.02
C SER A 323 20.82 -29.32 16.55
N GLY A 324 20.64 -29.06 17.86
CA GLY A 324 19.31 -28.93 18.46
C GLY A 324 18.64 -27.58 18.20
N GLY A 325 19.42 -26.54 17.86
CA GLY A 325 18.91 -25.20 17.58
C GLY A 325 18.59 -24.92 16.09
N ASN A 326 19.09 -25.74 15.17
CA ASN A 326 18.78 -25.68 13.73
C ASN A 326 17.54 -26.52 13.40
#